data_AF-A0A7J5WQD5-F1
#
_entry.id   AF-A0A7J5WQD5-F1
#
_cell.length_a   1.000
_cell.length_b   1.000
_cell.length_c   1.000
_cell.angle_alpha   90.00
_cell.angle_beta   90.00
_cell.angle_gamma   90.00
#
_symmetry.space_group_name_H-M   'P 1'
#
loop_
_entity.id
_entity.type
_entity.pdbx_description
1 polymer ?
#
loop_
_entity_poly.entity_id
_entity_poly.type
_entity_poly.pdbx_seq_one_letter_code
_entity_poly.pdbx_strand_id
1 'polypeptide(L)'
;MEAPTDIDCIICATVTPDMVFPATANIIADKLGATNAWGFDLSAACSGFLYALTSGAMYIESGRYKNVIVVGVDKMSAIIDYTDRATCIIFGDGAGAVLLQPSTDETGIKDSILKSDGSGRQYLH
;
A
#
# COMPACT_ATOMS: atom_id res chain seq x y z
N MET A 1 16.79 12.88 -9.12
CA MET A 1 16.47 11.71 -8.27
C MET A 1 16.17 12.31 -6.91
N GLU A 2 14.91 12.25 -6.48
CA GLU A 2 14.48 12.83 -5.20
C GLU A 2 15.23 12.15 -4.04
N ALA A 3 15.62 12.92 -3.03
CA ALA A 3 16.18 12.37 -1.81
C ALA A 3 15.06 11.74 -0.96
N PRO A 4 15.37 10.76 -0.08
CA PRO A 4 14.39 10.23 0.87
C PRO A 4 13.65 11.29 1.68
N THR A 5 14.32 12.40 2.00
CA THR A 5 13.77 13.54 2.75
C THR A 5 12.72 14.35 1.98
N ASP A 6 12.61 14.15 0.66
CA ASP A 6 11.64 14.83 -0.19
C ASP A 6 10.28 14.11 -0.23
N ILE A 7 10.19 12.91 0.37
CA ILE A 7 8.94 12.15 0.46
C ILE A 7 8.04 12.76 1.52
N ASP A 8 6.79 13.03 1.16
CA ASP A 8 5.83 13.64 2.07
C ASP A 8 4.96 12.59 2.78
N CYS A 9 4.61 11.50 2.10
CA CYS A 9 3.70 10.47 2.60
C CYS A 9 4.05 9.07 2.07
N ILE A 10 3.92 8.05 2.92
CA ILE A 10 4.03 6.64 2.54
C ILE A 10 2.73 5.90 2.89
N ILE A 11 2.08 5.32 1.89
CA ILE A 11 0.88 4.47 2.06
C ILE A 11 1.29 3.02 1.80
N CYS A 12 1.20 2.17 2.81
CA CYS A 12 1.54 0.75 2.70
C CYS A 12 0.27 -0.11 2.67
N ALA A 13 -0.13 -0.56 1.49
CA ALA A 13 -1.20 -1.52 1.33
C ALA A 13 -0.72 -2.93 1.69
N THR A 14 -1.20 -3.44 2.82
CA THR A 14 -0.85 -4.78 3.32
C THR A 14 -1.95 -5.33 4.23
N VAL A 15 -2.12 -6.65 4.24
CA VAL A 15 -2.91 -7.38 5.24
C VAL A 15 -2.03 -8.22 6.17
N THR A 16 -0.72 -8.21 5.94
CA THR A 16 0.30 -8.91 6.74
C THR A 16 1.35 -7.92 7.26
N PRO A 17 0.94 -6.89 8.02
CA PRO A 17 1.86 -5.88 8.52
C PRO A 17 2.89 -6.50 9.47
N ASP A 18 4.09 -5.90 9.54
CA ASP A 18 5.15 -6.33 10.45
C ASP A 18 4.66 -6.34 11.92
N MET A 19 3.84 -5.36 12.28
CA MET A 19 3.32 -5.15 13.63
C MET A 19 1.92 -4.52 13.57
N VAL A 20 1.16 -4.62 14.67
CA VAL A 20 -0.10 -3.86 14.81
C VAL A 20 0.16 -2.36 14.95
N PHE A 21 1.24 -2.02 15.66
CA PHE A 21 1.78 -0.66 15.74
C PHE A 21 3.27 -0.72 16.11
N PRO A 22 4.11 0.19 15.60
CA PRO A 22 3.86 1.17 14.53
C PRO A 22 3.49 0.53 13.18
N ALA A 23 2.94 1.33 12.26
CA ALA A 23 2.56 0.85 10.94
C ALA A 23 3.80 0.48 10.11
N THR A 24 3.64 -0.45 9.17
CA THR A 24 4.68 -0.90 8.25
C THR A 24 5.23 0.27 7.43
N ALA A 25 4.36 1.21 7.03
CA ALA A 25 4.76 2.47 6.39
C ALA A 25 5.77 3.29 7.22
N ASN A 26 5.64 3.33 8.55
CA ASN A 26 6.60 4.04 9.42
C ASN A 26 7.95 3.31 9.49
N ILE A 27 7.93 1.98 9.47
CA ILE A 27 9.16 1.16 9.42
C ILE A 27 9.87 1.37 8.09
N ILE A 28 9.11 1.46 6.99
CA ILE A 28 9.64 1.79 5.66
C ILE A 28 10.26 3.19 5.67
N ALA A 29 9.60 4.18 6.26
CA ALA A 29 10.11 5.54 6.35
C ALA A 29 11.46 5.62 7.09
N ASP A 30 11.56 4.94 8.24
CA ASP A 30 12.81 4.86 9.02
C ASP A 30 13.93 4.20 8.22
N LYS A 31 13.67 3.02 7.63
CA LYS A 31 14.65 2.28 6.82
C LYS A 31 15.11 3.05 5.57
N LEU A 32 14.24 3.86 4.98
CA LEU A 32 14.55 4.69 3.81
C LEU A 32 15.28 5.99 4.19
N GLY A 33 15.20 6.43 5.44
CA GLY A 33 15.66 7.76 5.87
C GLY A 33 14.70 8.89 5.47
N ALA A 34 13.42 8.58 5.25
CA ALA A 34 12.39 9.54 4.88
C ALA A 34 11.84 10.28 6.11
N THR A 35 12.71 11.05 6.77
CA THR A 35 12.42 11.64 8.09
C THR A 35 11.34 12.73 8.09
N ASN A 36 10.99 13.26 6.92
CA ASN A 36 9.91 14.26 6.76
C ASN A 36 8.57 13.61 6.40
N ALA A 37 8.57 12.32 6.05
CA ALA A 37 7.38 11.61 5.65
C ALA A 37 6.58 11.17 6.88
N TRP A 38 5.26 11.24 6.76
CA TRP A 38 4.35 10.46 7.60
C TRP A 38 3.83 9.27 6.80
N GLY A 39 3.21 8.30 7.45
CA GLY A 39 2.68 7.14 6.74
C GLY A 39 1.68 6.33 7.54
N PHE A 40 0.98 5.45 6.84
CA PHE A 40 -0.02 4.56 7.41
C PHE A 40 -0.19 3.30 6.55
N ASP A 41 -0.72 2.25 7.17
CA ASP A 41 -1.07 1.02 6.48
C ASP A 41 -2.53 1.04 6.02
N LEU A 42 -2.79 0.56 4.82
CA LEU A 42 -4.11 0.43 4.22
C LEU A 42 -4.46 -1.05 4.06
N SER A 43 -5.49 -1.51 4.76
CA SER A 43 -5.97 -2.89 4.66
C SER A 43 -7.16 -2.98 3.72
N ALA A 44 -6.93 -3.51 2.51
CA ALA A 44 -7.99 -3.86 1.55
C ALA A 44 -7.64 -5.11 0.72
N ALA A 45 -6.90 -6.05 1.33
CA ALA A 45 -6.47 -7.32 0.72
C ALA A 45 -5.88 -7.13 -0.69
N CYS A 46 -6.20 -8.01 -1.64
CA CYS A 46 -5.68 -7.96 -3.02
C CYS A 46 -5.99 -6.65 -3.77
N SER A 47 -7.02 -5.90 -3.35
CA SER A 47 -7.35 -4.59 -3.93
C SER A 47 -6.57 -3.44 -3.28
N GLY A 48 -5.79 -3.72 -2.22
CA GLY A 48 -5.07 -2.74 -1.42
C GLY A 48 -4.20 -1.80 -2.26
N PHE A 49 -3.44 -2.32 -3.21
CA PHE A 49 -2.59 -1.48 -4.05
C PHE A 49 -3.40 -0.46 -4.87
N LEU A 50 -4.54 -0.87 -5.45
CA LEU A 50 -5.40 0.04 -6.21
C LEU A 50 -6.05 1.09 -5.31
N TYR A 51 -6.48 0.70 -4.11
CA TYR A 51 -7.04 1.62 -3.12
C TYR A 51 -6.01 2.66 -2.68
N ALA A 52 -4.78 2.21 -2.39
CA ALA A 52 -3.68 3.08 -2.00
C ALA A 52 -3.22 3.97 -3.16
N LEU A 53 -3.21 3.47 -4.40
CA LEU A 53 -2.88 4.23 -5.60
C LEU A 53 -3.84 5.41 -5.81
N THR A 54 -5.15 5.14 -5.79
CA THR A 54 -6.17 6.20 -5.87
C THR A 54 -6.07 7.17 -4.69
N SER A 55 -5.87 6.66 -3.47
CA SER A 55 -5.74 7.52 -2.28
C SER A 55 -4.50 8.44 -2.36
N GLY A 56 -3.37 7.91 -2.83
CA GLY A 56 -2.14 8.68 -3.05
C GLY A 56 -2.29 9.73 -4.15
N ALA A 57 -3.01 9.41 -5.23
CA ALA A 57 -3.35 10.37 -6.26
C ALA A 57 -4.18 11.54 -5.70
N MET A 58 -5.21 11.25 -4.90
CA MET A 58 -6.05 12.27 -4.26
C MET A 58 -5.24 13.20 -3.35
N TYR A 59 -4.19 12.71 -2.69
CA TYR A 59 -3.28 13.56 -1.91
C TYR A 59 -2.51 14.54 -2.78
N ILE A 60 -2.01 14.11 -3.93
CA ILE A 60 -1.32 14.98 -4.89
C ILE A 60 -2.29 15.99 -5.51
N GLU A 61 -3.46 15.52 -5.94
CA GLU A 61 -4.52 16.34 -6.54
C GLU A 61 -5.05 17.42 -5.57
N SER A 62 -4.99 17.17 -4.26
CA SER A 62 -5.34 18.17 -3.24
C SER A 62 -4.38 19.38 -3.22
N GLY A 63 -3.22 19.28 -3.87
CA GLY A 63 -2.17 20.29 -3.90
C GLY A 63 -1.33 20.37 -2.61
N ARG A 64 -1.58 19.52 -1.62
CA ARG A 64 -0.86 19.50 -0.34
C ARG A 64 0.40 18.66 -0.34
N TYR A 65 0.48 17.69 -1.24
CA TYR A 65 1.56 16.70 -1.31
C TYR A 65 2.15 16.66 -2.72
N LYS A 66 3.45 16.42 -2.82
CA LYS A 66 4.16 16.31 -4.10
C LYS A 66 4.73 14.94 -4.32
N ASN A 67 5.22 14.28 -3.27
CA ASN A 67 5.89 13.00 -3.36
C ASN A 67 5.22 12.00 -2.42
N VAL A 68 4.39 11.12 -2.98
CA VAL A 68 3.68 10.08 -2.21
C VAL A 68 4.16 8.71 -2.68
N ILE A 69 4.71 7.91 -1.76
CA ILE A 69 5.05 6.52 -2.05
C ILE A 69 3.84 5.64 -1.75
N VAL A 70 3.49 4.79 -2.72
CA VAL A 70 2.49 3.74 -2.55
C VAL A 70 3.20 2.40 -2.62
N VAL A 71 3.07 1.61 -1.56
CA VAL A 71 3.61 0.25 -1.45
C VAL A 71 2.46 -0.74 -1.43
N GLY A 72 2.55 -1.81 -2.20
CA GLY A 72 1.72 -3.00 -2.04
C GLY A 72 2.63 -4.15 -1.64
N VAL A 73 2.42 -4.71 -0.45
CA VAL A 73 3.28 -5.77 0.08
C VAL A 73 2.47 -6.74 0.92
N ASP A 74 2.72 -8.03 0.72
CA ASP A 74 2.25 -9.04 1.65
C ASP A 74 3.28 -10.17 1.79
N LYS A 75 3.39 -10.64 3.03
CA LYS A 75 4.09 -11.86 3.42
C LYS A 75 3.05 -12.91 3.82
N MET A 76 2.28 -13.39 2.83
CA MET A 76 1.21 -14.36 3.06
C MET A 76 1.72 -15.67 3.67
N SER A 77 2.99 -16.03 3.42
CA SER A 77 3.64 -17.20 4.04
C SER A 77 3.62 -17.17 5.57
N ALA A 78 3.50 -15.99 6.18
CA ALA A 78 3.47 -15.84 7.63
C ALA A 78 2.11 -16.16 8.27
N ILE A 79 1.03 -16.19 7.49
CA ILE A 79 -0.34 -16.34 8.00
C ILE A 79 -1.11 -17.53 7.41
N ILE A 80 -0.50 -18.27 6.48
CA ILE A 80 -1.15 -19.37 5.78
C ILE A 80 -1.15 -20.68 6.57
N ASP A 81 -2.25 -21.43 6.47
CA ASP A 81 -2.31 -22.82 6.93
C ASP A 81 -1.73 -23.76 5.87
N TYR A 82 -0.52 -24.27 6.13
CA TYR A 82 0.15 -25.20 5.22
C TYR A 82 -0.50 -26.59 5.15
N THR A 83 -1.43 -26.91 6.04
CA THR A 83 -2.20 -28.17 5.99
C THR A 83 -3.36 -28.10 5.00
N ASP A 84 -3.85 -26.90 4.68
CA ASP A 84 -4.88 -26.69 3.67
C ASP A 84 -4.27 -26.59 2.25
N ARG A 85 -4.39 -27.69 1.51
CA ARG A 85 -3.91 -27.78 0.12
C ARG A 85 -4.62 -26.83 -0.84
N ALA A 86 -5.83 -26.35 -0.52
CA ALA A 86 -6.55 -25.44 -1.40
C ALA A 86 -5.91 -24.05 -1.43
N THR A 87 -5.30 -23.62 -0.33
CA THR A 87 -4.74 -22.27 -0.16
C THR A 87 -3.21 -22.26 -0.16
N CYS A 88 -2.55 -23.26 0.43
CA CYS A 88 -1.10 -23.21 0.66
C CYS A 88 -0.23 -23.17 -0.61
N ILE A 89 -0.78 -23.57 -1.76
CA ILE A 89 -0.06 -23.58 -3.05
C ILE A 89 -0.24 -22.30 -3.87
N ILE A 90 -1.19 -21.43 -3.52
CA ILE A 90 -1.54 -20.26 -4.34
C ILE A 90 -0.99 -18.94 -3.78
N PHE A 91 -0.62 -18.90 -2.50
CA PHE A 91 -0.12 -17.70 -1.85
C PHE A 91 1.41 -17.70 -1.74
N GLY A 92 1.99 -16.52 -1.89
CA GLY A 92 3.41 -16.28 -1.75
C GLY A 92 3.66 -14.88 -1.21
N ASP A 93 4.94 -14.53 -1.13
CA ASP A 93 5.38 -13.24 -0.60
C ASP A 93 5.82 -12.34 -1.75
N GLY A 94 5.52 -11.05 -1.65
CA GLY A 94 5.89 -10.09 -2.69
C GLY A 94 5.67 -8.65 -2.25
N ALA A 95 6.42 -7.75 -2.89
CA ALA A 95 6.31 -6.32 -2.68
C ALA A 95 6.47 -5.57 -4.01
N GLY A 96 5.73 -4.48 -4.16
CA GLY A 96 5.88 -3.50 -5.23
C GLY A 96 5.67 -2.09 -4.69
N ALA A 97 6.35 -1.11 -5.27
CA ALA A 97 6.21 0.28 -4.85
C ALA A 97 6.27 1.22 -6.05
N VAL A 98 5.53 2.32 -5.97
CA VAL A 98 5.57 3.42 -6.93
C VAL A 98 5.68 4.75 -6.20
N LEU A 99 6.41 5.69 -6.79
CA LEU A 99 6.40 7.10 -6.38
C LEU A 99 5.40 7.84 -7.26
N LEU A 100 4.42 8.48 -6.63
CA LEU A 100 3.46 9.36 -7.29
C LEU A 100 3.95 10.79 -7.18
N GLN A 101 3.86 11.51 -8.31
CA GLN A 101 4.24 12.92 -8.41
C GLN A 101 3.21 13.68 -9.25
N PRO A 102 3.02 14.99 -9.01
CA PRO A 102 2.22 15.82 -9.89
C PRO A 102 2.83 15.85 -11.28
N SER A 103 1.99 15.72 -12.29
CA SER A 103 2.36 15.70 -13.69
C SER A 103 1.38 16.59 -14.46
N THR A 104 1.91 17.36 -15.42
CA THR A 104 1.12 18.23 -16.31
C THR A 104 0.99 17.65 -17.71
N ASP A 105 1.67 16.55 -17.95
CA ASP A 105 1.63 15.77 -19.17
C ASP A 105 0.37 14.90 -19.19
N GLU A 106 -0.11 14.55 -20.40
CA GLU A 106 -1.33 13.75 -20.57
C GLU A 106 -1.16 12.27 -20.15
N THR A 107 -0.22 11.99 -19.25
CA THR A 107 0.05 10.68 -18.66
C THR A 107 -0.54 10.60 -17.24
N GLY A 108 -0.37 9.47 -16.55
CA GLY A 108 -0.87 9.29 -15.18
C GLY A 108 -2.25 8.64 -15.04
N ILE A 109 -2.83 8.74 -13.84
CA ILE A 109 -4.12 8.13 -13.49
C ILE A 109 -5.25 8.97 -14.12
N LYS A 110 -6.10 8.34 -14.92
CA LYS A 110 -7.18 9.01 -15.65
C LYS A 110 -8.53 8.90 -14.97
N ASP A 111 -8.83 7.72 -14.43
CA ASP A 111 -10.08 7.42 -13.73
C ASP A 111 -9.87 6.24 -12.78
N SER A 112 -10.73 6.10 -11.78
CA SER A 112 -10.73 4.95 -10.89
C SER A 112 -12.13 4.62 -10.38
N ILE A 113 -12.42 3.32 -10.29
CA ILE A 113 -13.68 2.81 -9.76
C ILE A 113 -13.37 1.86 -8.61
N LEU A 114 -13.63 2.30 -7.39
CA LEU A 114 -13.45 1.51 -6.18
C LEU A 114 -14.81 1.05 -5.65
N LYS A 115 -14.95 -0.25 -5.39
CA LYS A 115 -16.15 -0.88 -4.81
C LYS A 115 -15.75 -1.95 -3.81
N SER A 116 -16.61 -2.20 -2.83
CA SER A 116 -16.45 -3.26 -1.84
C SER A 116 -17.79 -3.91 -1.51
N ASP A 117 -17.77 -5.20 -1.17
CA ASP A 117 -18.90 -5.94 -0.62
C ASP A 117 -18.42 -6.84 0.52
N GLY A 118 -18.88 -6.55 1.74
CA GLY A 118 -18.50 -7.28 2.96
C GLY A 118 -19.43 -8.45 3.31
N SER A 119 -20.41 -8.79 2.47
CA SER A 119 -21.43 -9.82 2.74
C SER A 119 -20.86 -11.24 2.86
N GLY A 120 -19.64 -11.48 2.36
CA GLY A 120 -18.95 -12.78 2.40
C GLY A 120 -18.04 -13.03 3.62
N ARG A 121 -18.00 -12.13 4.62
CA ARG A 121 -17.02 -12.21 5.73
C ARG A 121 -17.01 -13.54 6.50
N GLN A 122 -18.13 -14.25 6.56
CA GLN A 122 -18.26 -15.56 7.21
C GLN A 122 -17.49 -16.70 6.51
N TYR A 123 -16.88 -16.44 5.35
CA TYR A 123 -16.03 -17.40 4.66
C TYR A 123 -14.54 -17.20 4.95
N LEU A 124 -14.16 -16.22 5.78
CA LEU A 124 -12.78 -15.85 6.11
C LEU A 124 -12.37 -16.30 7.53
N HIS A 125 -12.89 -17.43 8.00
CA HIS A 125 -12.64 -17.98 9.35
C HIS A 125 -11.35 -18.79 9.44
#